data_AF-A0A7Z6URR6-F1
#
_entry.id   AF-A0A7Z6URR6-F1
#
_cell.length_a   1.000
_cell.length_b   1.000
_cell.length_c   1.000
_cell.angle_alpha   90.00
_cell.angle_beta   90.00
_cell.angle_gamma   90.00
#
_symmetry.space_group_name_H-M   'P 1'
#
loop_
_entity.id
_entity.type
_entity.pdbx_description
1 polymer ?
#
loop_
_entity_poly.entity_id
_entity_poly.type
_entity_poly.pdbx_seq_one_letter_code
_entity_poly.pdbx_strand_id
1 'polypeptide(L)'
;MGRPLTELETKTLYQNSTAVEVPRDVHIAGPTYGGKNTPAQIQQDAADLCGAVCRDTEALRANLNSRGYDSKLVDETVQKIVERNRNTGVIK
;
A
#
# COMPACT_ATOMS: atom_id res chain seq x y z
N MET A 1 8.77 -10.94 -14.33
CA MET A 1 8.56 -9.47 -14.29
C MET A 1 9.73 -8.85 -13.54
N GLY A 2 10.23 -7.68 -13.97
CA GLY A 2 11.47 -7.11 -13.40
C GLY A 2 12.30 -6.28 -14.38
N ARG A 3 11.81 -6.02 -15.60
CA ARG A 3 12.41 -4.96 -16.40
C ARG A 3 12.18 -3.61 -15.71
N PRO A 4 13.13 -2.66 -15.80
CA PRO A 4 12.87 -1.29 -15.41
C PRO A 4 11.61 -0.75 -16.10
N LEU A 5 10.88 0.09 -15.38
CA LEU A 5 9.81 0.89 -15.96
C LEU A 5 10.43 1.90 -16.94
N THR A 6 9.70 2.19 -18.02
CA THR A 6 9.99 3.33 -18.88
C THR A 6 9.76 4.64 -18.12
N GLU A 7 10.28 5.75 -18.63
CA GLU A 7 10.05 7.08 -18.05
C GLU A 7 8.56 7.41 -17.99
N LEU A 8 7.80 7.07 -19.03
CA LEU A 8 6.36 7.29 -19.08
C LEU A 8 5.62 6.45 -18.03
N GLU A 9 5.96 5.17 -17.90
CA GLU A 9 5.38 4.27 -16.88
C GLU A 9 5.68 4.81 -15.47
N THR A 10 6.92 5.22 -15.21
CA THR A 10 7.36 5.80 -13.93
C THR A 10 6.59 7.07 -13.60
N LYS A 11 6.50 8.01 -14.55
CA LYS A 11 5.76 9.27 -14.38
C LYS A 11 4.27 9.01 -14.13
N THR A 12 3.69 8.08 -14.87
CA THR A 12 2.28 7.71 -14.72
C THR A 12 2.01 7.17 -13.32
N LEU A 13 2.86 6.26 -12.82
CA LEU A 13 2.72 5.74 -11.45
C LEU A 13 2.88 6.87 -10.42
N TYR A 14 3.94 7.67 -10.51
CA TYR A 14 4.19 8.75 -9.56
C TYR A 14 3.00 9.72 -9.45
N GLN A 15 2.34 10.04 -10.55
CA GLN A 15 1.22 10.99 -10.58
C GLN A 15 -0.12 10.40 -10.14
N ASN A 16 -0.31 9.08 -10.24
CA ASN A 16 -1.62 8.46 -10.06
C ASN A 16 -1.71 7.54 -8.83
N SER A 17 -0.58 7.02 -8.34
CA SER A 17 -0.53 6.14 -7.18
C SER A 17 -1.09 6.83 -5.93
N THR A 18 -1.81 6.05 -5.12
CA THR A 18 -2.26 6.49 -3.79
C THR A 18 -1.08 6.39 -2.82
N ALA A 19 -0.77 7.48 -2.14
CA ALA A 19 0.26 7.53 -1.10
C ALA A 19 -0.31 8.11 0.19
N VAL A 20 0.19 7.63 1.32
CA VAL A 20 -0.09 8.16 2.65
C VAL A 20 1.23 8.43 3.35
N GLU A 21 1.37 9.62 3.94
CA GLU A 21 2.53 9.96 4.74
C GLU A 21 2.38 9.38 6.15
N VAL A 22 3.42 8.74 6.66
CA VAL A 22 3.45 8.16 7.99
C VAL A 22 4.82 8.41 8.64
N PRO A 23 4.91 8.40 9.98
CA PRO A 23 6.18 8.42 10.68
C PRO A 23 7.14 7.32 10.21
N ARG A 24 8.44 7.59 10.32
CA ARG A 24 9.50 6.68 9.86
C ARG A 24 9.39 5.28 10.46
N ASP A 25 9.08 5.17 11.75
CA ASP A 25 8.97 3.90 12.46
C ASP A 25 7.73 3.09 12.03
N VAL A 26 6.64 3.76 11.65
CA VAL A 26 5.47 3.13 11.01
C VAL A 26 5.84 2.61 9.63
N HIS A 27 6.54 3.42 8.82
CA HIS A 27 6.98 3.03 7.47
C HIS A 27 7.90 1.80 7.51
N ILE A 28 8.87 1.77 8.44
CA ILE A 28 9.80 0.64 8.62
C ILE A 28 9.07 -0.64 9.01
N ALA A 29 7.99 -0.54 9.81
CA ALA A 29 7.19 -1.67 10.23
C ALA A 29 6.29 -2.22 9.12
N GLY A 30 6.19 -1.54 7.97
CA GLY A 30 5.47 -2.03 6.81
C GLY A 30 6.02 -3.35 6.26
N PRO A 31 5.15 -4.18 5.64
CA PRO A 31 5.52 -5.50 5.12
C PRO A 31 6.47 -5.44 3.93
N THR A 32 6.52 -4.30 3.22
CA THR A 32 7.30 -4.11 1.99
C THR A 32 8.60 -3.31 2.19
N TYR A 33 8.82 -2.74 3.38
CA TYR A 33 9.96 -1.87 3.65
C TYR A 33 11.29 -2.60 3.44
N GLY A 34 12.21 -2.00 2.69
CA GLY A 34 13.57 -2.50 2.53
C GLY A 34 13.66 -3.88 1.85
N GLY A 35 12.66 -4.27 1.05
CA GLY A 35 12.68 -5.55 0.34
C GLY A 35 12.25 -6.76 1.18
N LYS A 36 11.47 -6.55 2.24
CA LYS A 36 10.88 -7.63 3.07
C LYS A 36 9.93 -8.57 2.31
N ASN A 37 9.45 -8.17 1.12
CA ASN A 37 8.58 -9.00 0.29
C ASN A 37 9.32 -10.24 -0.24
N THR A 38 8.68 -11.40 -0.15
CA THR A 38 9.22 -12.64 -0.74
C THR A 38 8.84 -12.74 -2.22
N PRO A 39 9.58 -13.49 -3.05
CA PRO A 39 9.21 -13.74 -4.45
C PRO A 39 7.81 -14.36 -4.61
N ALA A 40 7.36 -15.15 -3.63
CA ALA A 40 6.01 -15.73 -3.60
C ALA A 40 4.95 -14.65 -3.35
N GLN A 41 5.19 -13.76 -2.37
CA GLN A 41 4.29 -12.64 -2.08
C GLN A 41 4.15 -11.72 -3.28
N ILE A 42 5.26 -11.39 -3.96
CA ILE A 42 5.24 -10.55 -5.17
C ILE A 42 4.37 -11.18 -6.27
N GLN A 43 4.48 -12.49 -6.49
CA GLN A 43 3.66 -13.19 -7.50
C GLN A 43 2.18 -13.21 -7.10
N GLN A 44 1.89 -13.43 -5.82
CA GLN A 44 0.53 -13.40 -5.30
C GLN A 44 -0.10 -11.99 -5.41
N ASP A 45 0.64 -10.94 -5.03
CA ASP A 45 0.18 -9.56 -5.13
C ASP A 45 -0.10 -9.17 -6.58
N ALA A 46 0.75 -9.60 -7.51
CA ALA A 46 0.55 -9.35 -8.93
C ALA A 46 -0.69 -10.07 -9.50
N ALA A 47 -1.06 -11.23 -8.94
CA ALA A 47 -2.24 -11.99 -9.35
C ALA A 47 -3.54 -11.48 -8.69
N ASP A 48 -3.44 -10.87 -7.51
CA ASP A 48 -4.57 -10.38 -6.72
C ASP A 48 -4.26 -9.03 -6.06
N LEU A 49 -4.49 -7.96 -6.83
CA LEU A 49 -4.29 -6.58 -6.37
C LEU A 49 -5.23 -6.20 -5.22
N CYS A 50 -6.45 -6.76 -5.18
CA CYS A 50 -7.40 -6.47 -4.09
C CYS A 50 -6.89 -7.05 -2.78
N GLY A 51 -6.47 -8.31 -2.79
CA GLY A 51 -5.85 -8.96 -1.64
C GLY A 51 -4.56 -8.28 -1.19
N ALA A 52 -3.75 -7.76 -2.13
CA ALA A 52 -2.57 -6.97 -1.81
C ALA A 52 -2.92 -5.68 -1.05
N VAL A 53 -3.88 -4.90 -1.55
CA VAL A 53 -4.33 -3.67 -0.87
C VAL A 53 -4.89 -3.98 0.52
N CYS A 54 -5.68 -5.04 0.68
CA CYS A 54 -6.21 -5.44 1.98
C CYS A 54 -5.09 -5.75 2.97
N ARG A 55 -4.10 -6.60 2.58
CA ARG A 55 -2.96 -6.93 3.45
C ARG A 55 -2.16 -5.69 3.87
N ASP A 56 -1.84 -4.83 2.91
CA ASP A 56 -1.03 -3.63 3.18
C ASP A 56 -1.77 -2.63 4.09
N THR A 57 -3.08 -2.43 3.85
CA THR A 57 -3.88 -1.51 4.67
C THR A 57 -4.20 -2.06 6.06
N GLU A 58 -4.35 -3.37 6.22
CA GLU A 58 -4.46 -4.02 7.53
C GLU A 58 -3.16 -3.91 8.34
N ALA A 59 -2.02 -4.15 7.70
CA ALA A 59 -0.71 -3.96 8.32
C ALA A 59 -0.49 -2.50 8.73
N LEU A 60 -0.86 -1.55 7.86
CA LEU A 60 -0.82 -0.12 8.17
C LEU A 60 -1.70 0.21 9.39
N ARG A 61 -2.96 -0.28 9.42
CA ARG A 61 -3.89 -0.09 10.54
C ARG A 61 -3.29 -0.62 11.85
N ALA A 62 -2.80 -1.86 11.85
CA ALA A 62 -2.20 -2.47 13.04
C ALA A 62 -0.95 -1.70 13.52
N ASN A 63 -0.10 -1.28 12.58
CA ASN A 63 1.11 -0.52 12.89
C ASN A 63 0.80 0.85 13.51
N LEU A 64 -0.21 1.57 13.01
CA LEU A 64 -0.64 2.85 13.57
C LEU A 64 -1.31 2.66 14.94
N ASN A 65 -2.25 1.74 15.07
CA ASN A 65 -2.98 1.51 16.32
C ASN A 65 -2.05 1.07 17.45
N SER A 66 -1.08 0.19 17.18
CA SER A 66 -0.08 -0.25 18.16
C SER A 66 0.83 0.88 18.67
N ARG A 67 0.86 2.03 17.98
CA ARG A 67 1.63 3.23 18.34
C ARG A 67 0.77 4.33 18.96
N GLY A 68 -0.50 4.04 19.25
CA GLY A 68 -1.39 4.96 19.96
C GLY A 68 -2.05 6.04 19.09
N TYR A 69 -2.08 5.84 17.77
CA TYR A 69 -2.87 6.70 16.88
C TYR A 69 -4.38 6.48 17.11
N ASP A 70 -5.18 7.52 16.88
CA ASP A 70 -6.64 7.42 16.98
C ASP A 70 -7.18 6.43 15.95
N SER A 71 -7.73 5.31 16.43
CA SER A 71 -8.29 4.25 15.61
C SER A 71 -9.33 4.75 14.60
N LYS A 72 -10.13 5.76 14.97
CA LYS A 72 -11.12 6.34 14.06
C LYS A 72 -10.46 7.03 12.87
N LEU A 73 -9.43 7.84 13.13
CA LEU A 73 -8.65 8.50 12.08
C LEU A 73 -7.91 7.48 11.21
N VAL A 74 -7.38 6.42 11.81
CA VAL A 74 -6.74 5.32 11.08
C VAL A 74 -7.72 4.64 10.13
N ASP A 75 -8.93 4.31 10.61
CA ASP A 75 -9.96 3.67 9.80
C ASP A 75 -10.45 4.57 8.67
N GLU A 76 -10.68 5.86 8.94
CA GLU A 76 -11.02 6.85 7.91
C GLU A 76 -9.91 6.96 6.84
N THR A 77 -8.64 6.89 7.25
CA THR A 77 -7.50 6.92 6.33
C THR A 77 -7.47 5.68 5.44
N VAL A 78 -7.66 4.49 6.01
CA VAL A 78 -7.74 3.24 5.24
C VAL A 78 -8.93 3.26 4.27
N GLN A 79 -10.08 3.76 4.71
CA GLN A 79 -11.25 3.92 3.84
C GLN A 79 -10.97 4.81 2.64
N LYS A 80 -10.31 5.96 2.83
CA LYS A 80 -9.92 6.87 1.74
C LYS A 80 -8.95 6.22 0.74
N ILE A 81 -8.02 5.40 1.22
CA ILE A 81 -7.10 4.63 0.35
C ILE A 81 -7.90 3.65 -0.52
N VAL A 82 -8.78 2.86 0.10
CA VAL A 82 -9.58 1.85 -0.59
C VAL A 82 -10.54 2.50 -1.60
N GLU A 83 -11.21 3.59 -1.21
CA GLU A 83 -12.12 4.32 -2.10
C GLU A 83 -11.39 4.89 -3.31
N ARG A 84 -10.23 5.54 -3.10
CA ARG A 84 -9.42 6.04 -4.21
C ARG A 84 -8.98 4.90 -5.13
N ASN A 85 -8.51 3.78 -4.58
CA ASN A 85 -8.06 2.63 -5.35
C ASN A 85 -9.20 1.96 -6.15
N ARG A 86 -10.44 1.96 -5.63
CA ARG A 86 -11.62 1.57 -6.41
C ARG A 86 -11.87 2.53 -7.56
N ASN A 87 -11.85 3.84 -7.30
CA ASN A 87 -12.10 4.87 -8.32
C ASN A 87 -11.04 4.87 -9.44
N THR A 88 -9.81 4.46 -9.15
CA THR A 88 -8.72 4.32 -10.15
C THR A 88 -8.63 2.93 -10.78
N GLY A 89 -9.53 2.00 -10.44
CA GLY A 89 -9.61 0.66 -11.03
C GLY A 89 -8.54 -0.34 -10.56
N VAL A 90 -7.84 -0.05 -9.45
CA VAL A 90 -6.90 -0.98 -8.81
C VAL A 90 -7.65 -2.10 -8.10
N ILE A 91 -8.79 -1.75 -7.49
CA ILE A 91 -9.73 -2.69 -6.87
C ILE A 91 -10.98 -2.71 -7.73
N LYS A 92 -11.45 -3.91 -8.10
CA LYS A 92 -12.69 -4.12 -8.85
C LYS A 92 -13.85 -4.47 -7.92
#